data_AF-A0AAY5KQK3-F1
#
_entry.id   AF-A0AAY5KQK3-F1
#
_cell.length_a   1.000
_cell.length_b   1.000
_cell.length_c   1.000
_cell.angle_alpha   90.00
_cell.angle_beta   90.00
_cell.angle_gamma   90.00
#
_symmetry.space_group_name_H-M   'P 1'
#
loop_
_entity.id
_entity.type
_entity.pdbx_description
1 polymer ?
#
loop_
_entity_poly.entity_id
_entity_poly.type
_entity_poly.pdbx_seq_one_letter_code
_entity_poly.pdbx_strand_id
1 'polypeptide(L)'
;MDHGGEWRLKSGLKKYVCDLTLDPNTVNRKLSLSEENRKMTRWGEEQPYPDHPERFEYYQQVLCREGLSGRCYWEVEWSGRGAEIGVTYKGINRKG
;
A
#
# COMPACT_ATOMS: atom_id res chain seq x y z
N MET A 1 34.91 10.97 17.88
CA MET A 1 33.58 10.87 18.49
C MET A 1 32.64 10.35 17.43
N ASP A 2 31.96 9.27 17.76
CA ASP A 2 31.36 8.31 16.83
C ASP A 2 29.93 8.73 16.49
N HIS A 3 29.68 9.06 15.22
CA HIS A 3 28.33 9.32 14.69
C HIS A 3 28.01 8.38 13.53
N GLY A 4 28.49 7.13 13.60
CA GLY A 4 28.22 6.08 12.61
C GLY A 4 27.06 5.15 13.00
N GLY A 5 25.99 5.67 13.63
CA GLY A 5 24.86 4.87 14.12
C GLY A 5 24.11 4.12 13.01
N GLU A 6 23.66 2.88 13.34
CA GLU A 6 22.71 1.93 12.70
C GLU A 6 22.58 1.84 11.16
N TRP A 7 22.67 2.94 10.43
CA TRP A 7 22.49 3.06 8.98
C TRP A 7 23.58 2.38 8.16
N ARG A 8 24.73 2.05 8.75
CA ARG A 8 25.82 1.33 8.07
C ARG A 8 25.67 -0.19 8.08
N LEU A 9 24.77 -0.77 8.89
CA LEU A 9 24.65 -2.24 8.99
C LEU A 9 23.70 -2.86 7.96
N LYS A 10 22.79 -2.10 7.34
CA LYS A 10 21.89 -2.63 6.31
C LYS A 10 22.56 -2.54 4.93
N SER A 11 23.20 -3.62 4.49
CA SER A 11 23.75 -3.71 3.13
C SER A 11 22.63 -3.76 2.07
N GLY A 12 22.89 -3.19 0.88
CA GLY A 12 21.99 -3.29 -0.27
C GLY A 12 20.76 -2.38 -0.24
N LEU A 13 19.65 -2.83 -0.82
CA LEU A 13 18.37 -2.10 -0.92
C LEU A 13 17.70 -1.90 0.45
N LYS A 14 18.05 -2.76 1.43
CA LYS A 14 17.44 -2.76 2.77
C LYS A 14 17.64 -1.47 3.57
N LYS A 15 18.61 -0.62 3.19
CA LYS A 15 18.78 0.71 3.78
C LYS A 15 17.71 1.73 3.38
N TYR A 16 16.94 1.44 2.32
CA TYR A 16 15.84 2.29 1.83
C TYR A 16 14.46 1.71 2.15
N VAL A 17 14.39 0.72 3.06
CA VAL A 17 13.12 0.11 3.46
C VAL A 17 12.17 1.20 3.99
N CYS A 18 10.97 1.22 3.44
CA CYS A 18 9.86 1.99 3.95
C CYS A 18 8.76 1.05 4.44
N ASP A 19 8.21 1.35 5.60
CA ASP A 19 6.98 0.71 6.07
C ASP A 19 5.79 1.36 5.36
N LEU A 20 4.94 0.53 4.77
CA LEU A 20 3.74 0.92 4.05
C LEU A 20 2.52 0.30 4.71
N THR A 21 1.45 1.08 4.82
CA THR A 21 0.16 0.63 5.34
C THR A 21 -0.95 0.98 4.37
N LEU A 22 -1.84 0.02 4.11
CA LEU A 22 -2.95 0.21 3.19
C LEU A 22 -3.98 1.17 3.78
N ASP A 23 -4.53 2.06 2.95
CA ASP A 23 -5.47 3.08 3.38
C ASP A 23 -6.94 2.60 3.23
N PRO A 24 -7.67 2.39 4.35
CA PRO A 24 -9.09 2.03 4.33
C PRO A 24 -10.00 3.08 3.68
N ASN A 25 -9.53 4.31 3.48
CA ASN A 25 -10.28 5.37 2.80
C ASN A 25 -10.19 5.25 1.28
N THR A 26 -9.18 4.56 0.75
CA THR A 26 -8.97 4.39 -0.68
C THR A 26 -9.42 3.01 -1.19
N VAL A 27 -9.39 2.00 -0.32
CA VAL A 27 -9.68 0.60 -0.68
C VAL A 27 -11.06 0.42 -1.32
N ASN A 28 -11.12 -0.29 -2.43
CA ASN A 28 -12.39 -0.68 -3.05
C ASN A 28 -13.20 -1.62 -2.14
N ARG A 29 -14.53 -1.55 -2.20
CA ARG A 29 -15.41 -2.35 -1.34
C ARG A 29 -15.31 -3.86 -1.55
N LYS A 30 -14.83 -4.34 -2.70
CA LYS A 30 -14.64 -5.77 -2.97
C LYS A 30 -13.29 -6.30 -2.47
N LEU A 31 -12.60 -5.53 -1.62
CA LEU A 31 -11.34 -5.91 -1.01
C LEU A 31 -11.51 -5.85 0.51
N SER A 32 -10.90 -6.77 1.24
CA SER A 32 -10.81 -6.72 2.69
C SER A 32 -9.36 -6.45 3.12
N LEU A 33 -9.21 -5.62 4.14
CA LEU A 33 -7.93 -5.32 4.78
C LEU A 33 -7.81 -6.11 6.08
N SER A 34 -6.64 -6.67 6.33
CA SER A 34 -6.31 -7.41 7.56
C SER A 34 -4.85 -7.19 7.95
N GLU A 35 -4.40 -7.85 9.03
CA GLU A 35 -3.01 -7.77 9.52
C GLU A 35 -2.55 -6.32 9.66
N GLU A 36 -3.34 -5.52 10.41
CA GLU A 36 -3.07 -4.10 10.64
C GLU A 36 -2.97 -3.28 9.33
N ASN A 37 -3.80 -3.63 8.34
CA ASN A 37 -3.79 -3.07 6.99
C ASN A 37 -2.48 -3.31 6.22
N ARG A 38 -1.75 -4.39 6.54
CA ARG A 38 -0.60 -4.85 5.73
C ARG A 38 -0.98 -5.88 4.69
N LYS A 39 -2.21 -6.43 4.76
CA LYS A 39 -2.71 -7.44 3.83
C LYS A 39 -4.03 -7.02 3.21
N MET A 40 -4.12 -7.24 1.90
CA MET A 40 -5.33 -7.07 1.11
C MET A 40 -5.76 -8.41 0.53
N THR A 41 -7.05 -8.74 0.65
CA THR A 41 -7.63 -9.92 0.04
C THR A 41 -8.84 -9.54 -0.81
N ARG A 42 -8.99 -10.16 -1.99
CA ARG A 42 -10.21 -9.98 -2.79
C ARG A 42 -11.38 -10.68 -2.10
N TRP A 43 -12.39 -9.91 -1.73
CA TRP A 43 -13.64 -10.42 -1.19
C TRP A 43 -14.72 -10.38 -2.27
N GLY A 44 -15.55 -11.43 -2.36
CA GLY A 44 -16.62 -11.49 -3.37
C GLY A 44 -17.74 -10.47 -3.12
N GLU A 45 -17.96 -10.13 -1.85
CA GLU A 45 -19.01 -9.23 -1.39
C GLU A 45 -18.44 -7.84 -1.04
N GLU A 46 -19.33 -6.85 -0.97
CA GLU A 46 -18.93 -5.50 -0.58
C GLU A 46 -18.71 -5.40 0.93
N GLN A 47 -17.51 -4.99 1.32
CA GLN A 47 -17.15 -4.67 2.69
C GLN A 47 -17.82 -3.36 3.13
N PRO A 48 -18.20 -3.23 4.42
CA PRO A 48 -18.97 -2.11 4.96
C PRO A 48 -18.10 -0.86 5.19
N TYR A 49 -17.29 -0.48 4.21
CA TYR A 49 -16.48 0.74 4.30
C TYR A 49 -17.34 1.99 4.06
N PRO A 50 -17.20 3.04 4.89
CA PRO A 50 -17.96 4.27 4.73
C PRO A 50 -17.62 4.94 3.39
N ASP A 51 -18.56 5.72 2.86
CA ASP A 51 -18.31 6.53 1.67
C ASP A 51 -17.14 7.50 1.91
N HIS A 52 -16.26 7.60 0.92
CA HIS A 52 -15.11 8.49 0.98
C HIS A 52 -14.72 8.94 -0.44
N PRO A 53 -14.40 10.23 -0.66
CA PRO A 53 -14.07 10.75 -1.99
C PRO A 53 -12.83 10.11 -2.62
N GLU A 54 -11.91 9.59 -1.80
CA GLU A 54 -10.68 8.93 -2.26
C GLU A 54 -10.86 7.43 -2.54
N ARG A 55 -12.06 6.88 -2.31
CA ARG A 55 -12.36 5.45 -2.48
C ARG A 55 -12.42 5.07 -3.95
N PHE A 56 -11.70 4.01 -4.32
CA PHE A 56 -11.86 3.41 -5.64
C PHE A 56 -13.22 2.71 -5.76
N GLU A 57 -13.99 3.06 -6.79
CA GLU A 57 -15.35 2.52 -6.97
C GLU A 57 -15.38 1.33 -7.94
N TYR A 58 -14.63 1.41 -9.04
CA TYR A 58 -14.71 0.43 -10.13
C TYR A 58 -13.67 -0.69 -10.04
N TYR A 59 -12.39 -0.32 -9.96
CA TYR A 59 -11.28 -1.28 -9.93
C TYR A 59 -10.96 -1.69 -8.49
N GLN A 60 -10.56 -2.96 -8.33
CA GLN A 60 -10.15 -3.56 -7.06
C GLN A 60 -8.75 -3.08 -6.66
N GLN A 61 -8.67 -1.81 -6.28
CA GLN A 61 -7.43 -1.11 -5.96
C GLN A 61 -7.45 -0.53 -4.54
N VAL A 62 -6.26 -0.25 -4.03
CA VAL A 62 -6.00 0.42 -2.75
C VAL A 62 -4.67 1.16 -2.86
N LEU A 63 -4.54 2.28 -2.16
CA LEU A 63 -3.26 2.96 -1.99
C LEU A 63 -2.73 2.78 -0.56
N CYS A 64 -1.44 3.00 -0.39
CA CYS A 64 -0.86 3.17 0.93
C CYS A 64 -1.14 4.57 1.47
N ARG A 65 -1.12 4.72 2.80
CA ARG A 65 -1.28 6.02 3.47
C ARG A 65 -0.07 6.91 3.26
N GLU A 66 1.10 6.30 3.17
CA GLU A 66 2.38 6.98 3.10
C GLU A 66 2.66 7.49 1.68
N GLY A 67 3.06 8.76 1.59
CA GLY A 67 3.68 9.29 0.39
C GLY A 67 5.16 8.90 0.33
N LEU A 68 5.61 8.43 -0.82
CA LEU A 68 7.03 8.10 -1.03
C LEU A 68 7.80 9.33 -1.49
N SER A 69 8.97 9.57 -0.89
CA SER A 69 9.89 10.65 -1.28
C SER A 69 11.33 10.14 -1.26
N GLY A 70 12.14 10.61 -2.22
CA GLY A 70 13.52 10.13 -2.37
C GLY A 70 13.60 8.69 -2.86
N ARG A 71 14.47 7.87 -2.25
CA ARG A 71 14.65 6.46 -2.58
C ARG A 71 13.91 5.61 -1.56
N CYS A 72 13.02 4.75 -2.04
CA CYS A 72 12.21 3.86 -1.22
C CYS A 72 12.30 2.42 -1.75
N TYR A 73 12.20 1.47 -0.84
CA TYR A 73 12.19 0.05 -1.13
C TYR A 73 11.12 -0.63 -0.29
N TRP A 74 10.31 -1.46 -0.91
CA TRP A 74 9.32 -2.30 -0.24
C TRP A 74 9.22 -3.63 -0.98
N GLU A 75 8.77 -4.65 -0.28
CA GLU A 75 8.49 -5.98 -0.82
C GLU A 75 7.01 -6.30 -0.58
N VAL A 76 6.41 -7.04 -1.50
CA VAL A 76 5.02 -7.50 -1.39
C VAL A 76 5.01 -8.98 -1.69
N GLU A 77 4.48 -9.76 -0.77
CA GLU A 77 4.11 -11.15 -1.02
C GLU A 77 2.71 -11.20 -1.64
N TRP A 78 2.52 -12.01 -2.67
CA TRP A 78 1.23 -12.16 -3.33
C TRP A 78 0.95 -13.60 -3.72
N SER A 79 -0.33 -13.95 -3.83
CA SER A 79 -0.80 -15.25 -4.30
C SER A 79 -2.13 -15.12 -5.06
N GLY A 80 -2.52 -16.17 -5.79
CA GLY A 80 -3.80 -16.23 -6.51
C GLY A 80 -3.68 -15.93 -8.00
N ARG A 81 -4.74 -15.34 -8.58
CA ARG A 81 -4.89 -15.18 -10.05
C ARG A 81 -4.01 -14.08 -10.66
N GLY A 82 -3.47 -13.17 -9.84
CA GLY A 82 -2.65 -12.04 -10.29
C GLY A 82 -2.72 -10.89 -9.32
N ALA A 83 -1.68 -10.06 -9.30
CA ALA A 83 -1.59 -8.83 -8.53
C ALA A 83 -0.83 -7.77 -9.33
N GLU A 84 -1.29 -6.52 -9.26
CA GLU A 84 -0.61 -5.35 -9.83
C GLU A 84 -0.05 -4.52 -8.67
N ILE A 85 1.26 -4.26 -8.70
CA ILE A 85 1.96 -3.47 -7.69
C ILE A 85 2.66 -2.31 -8.41
N GLY A 86 2.44 -1.09 -7.93
CA GLY A 86 3.01 0.09 -8.56
C GLY A 86 2.93 1.33 -7.68
N VAL A 87 3.40 2.43 -8.25
CA VAL A 87 3.35 3.77 -7.65
C VAL A 87 2.47 4.67 -8.48
N THR A 88 1.77 5.57 -7.83
CA THR A 88 0.93 6.57 -8.50
C THR A 88 0.93 7.87 -7.72
N TYR A 89 0.61 8.96 -8.40
CA TYR A 89 0.27 10.20 -7.73
C TYR A 89 -1.07 10.10 -7.02
N LYS A 90 -1.21 10.83 -5.91
CA LYS A 90 -2.45 10.92 -5.13
C LYS A 90 -3.66 11.36 -5.99
N GLY A 91 -3.41 12.16 -7.03
CA GLY A 91 -4.43 12.65 -7.96
C GLY A 91 -4.92 11.66 -9.01
N ILE A 92 -4.57 10.37 -8.93
CA ILE A 92 -5.17 9.34 -9.79
C ILE A 92 -6.69 9.34 -9.68
N ASN A 93 -7.37 9.15 -10.80
CA ASN A 93 -8.81 9.06 -10.82
C ASN A 93 -9.29 7.82 -10.03
N ARG A 94 -10.31 8.01 -9.19
CA ARG A 94 -10.91 6.98 -8.32
C ARG A 94 -12.18 6.37 -8.90
N LYS A 95 -12.76 7.06 -9.87
CA LYS A 95 -14.03 6.74 -10.52
C LYS A 95 -13.73 6.55 -12.01
N GLY A 96 -14.20 5.45 -12.58
CA GLY A 96 -14.02 5.15 -14.01
C GLY A 96 -14.77 6.15 -14.85
#